data_AF-A0A7G3G7N0-F1
#
_entry.id   AF-A0A7G3G7N0-F1
#
_cell.length_a   1.000
_cell.length_b   1.000
_cell.length_c   1.000
_cell.angle_alpha   90.00
_cell.angle_beta   90.00
_cell.angle_gamma   90.00
#
_symmetry.space_group_name_H-M   'P 1'
#
loop_
_entity.id
_entity.type
_entity.pdbx_description
1 polymer ?
#
loop_
_entity_poly.entity_id
_entity_poly.type
_entity_poly.pdbx_seq_one_letter_code
_entity_poly.pdbx_strand_id
1 'polypeptide(L)'
;MTSSIFAAVEMAPRDPILGLNEAFNADTRAGKVNLGVGVYYDDNGKIPLLAAVKAAEKTHMDAQPPRGYQAIEGLGLYNKAVQDLVFGATSELVASGRVVTAEALGGTGALKIGADLLKRLDANASVYISDPSWENHRALFESAGFKVENYAYYDVATRGVNFVGMKAALLSMPAGSIVVLHACCHNPTGADMSDAQWAEVVDACRERHLVPFLDMAYQGFADGIEEDAIAVRLFSASGLQFFVSSSFSKSFSMYGERVGALSIVTESREEAARVLSQLKRVIRTNYSNPPIHGGAVVAAVLASPELRQQWEDELAGMRDRIRAMRTSLVAKLAERGVAQDFSFVAAQRGMFSYTGLTAAQVEVLKDEYGIYAVSTGRICLAALNTKNIDYVADAIAKVL
;
A
#
# COMPACT_ATOMS: atom_id res chain seq x y z
N MET A 1 -42.77 21.09 -15.23
CA MET A 1 -42.11 19.84 -14.81
C MET A 1 -40.96 20.21 -13.90
N THR A 2 -40.92 19.71 -12.67
CA THR A 2 -39.75 19.85 -11.81
C THR A 2 -38.63 19.00 -12.41
N SER A 3 -37.48 19.59 -12.72
CA SER A 3 -36.32 18.84 -13.18
C SER A 3 -35.89 17.85 -12.09
N SER A 4 -35.48 16.64 -12.50
CA SER A 4 -34.89 15.66 -11.58
C SER A 4 -33.76 16.30 -10.78
N ILE A 5 -33.66 16.00 -9.47
CA ILE A 5 -32.53 16.44 -8.63
C ILE A 5 -31.18 15.91 -9.13
N PHE A 6 -31.20 14.92 -10.03
CA PHE A 6 -30.00 14.33 -10.63
C PHE A 6 -29.72 14.83 -12.05
N ALA A 7 -30.48 15.80 -12.57
CA ALA A 7 -30.36 16.25 -13.96
C ALA A 7 -28.98 16.84 -14.31
N ALA A 8 -28.24 17.33 -13.31
CA ALA A 8 -26.90 17.89 -13.46
C ALA A 8 -25.76 16.93 -13.07
N VAL A 9 -26.06 15.67 -12.73
CA VAL A 9 -25.02 14.71 -12.36
C VAL A 9 -24.26 14.29 -13.61
N GLU A 10 -22.99 14.67 -13.68
CA GLU A 10 -22.08 14.25 -14.75
C GLU A 10 -21.59 12.82 -14.52
N MET A 11 -21.27 12.12 -15.61
CA MET A 11 -20.65 10.81 -15.53
C MET A 11 -19.23 10.97 -14.99
N ALA A 12 -18.93 10.33 -13.86
CA ALA A 12 -17.59 10.35 -13.28
C ALA A 12 -16.55 9.77 -14.26
N PRO A 13 -15.31 10.29 -14.27
CA PRO A 13 -14.21 9.68 -14.99
C PRO A 13 -14.03 8.21 -14.59
N ARG A 14 -13.72 7.34 -15.55
CA ARG A 14 -13.43 5.93 -15.26
C ARG A 14 -12.10 5.82 -14.51
N ASP A 15 -12.07 5.02 -13.45
CA ASP A 15 -10.81 4.64 -12.79
C ASP A 15 -9.93 3.87 -13.80
N PRO A 16 -8.67 4.30 -14.01
CA PRO A 16 -7.80 3.73 -15.04
C PRO A 16 -7.45 2.25 -14.80
N ILE A 17 -7.50 1.77 -13.55
CA ILE A 17 -7.27 0.36 -13.21
C ILE A 17 -8.56 -0.45 -13.36
N LEU A 18 -9.71 0.09 -12.94
CA LEU A 18 -10.99 -0.63 -13.09
C LEU A 18 -11.38 -0.78 -14.56
N GLY A 19 -11.24 0.27 -15.37
CA GLY A 19 -11.49 0.20 -16.81
C GLY A 19 -10.58 -0.82 -17.52
N LEU A 20 -9.34 -0.96 -17.07
CA LEU A 20 -8.41 -1.97 -17.58
C LEU A 20 -8.88 -3.40 -17.26
N ASN A 21 -9.42 -3.63 -16.04
CA ASN A 21 -9.97 -4.93 -15.65
C ASN A 21 -11.23 -5.29 -16.45
N GLU A 22 -12.11 -4.33 -16.71
CA GLU A 22 -13.29 -4.53 -17.57
C GLU A 22 -12.87 -4.96 -18.99
N ALA A 23 -11.91 -4.22 -19.58
CA ALA A 23 -11.38 -4.55 -20.90
C ALA A 23 -10.68 -5.91 -20.93
N PHE A 24 -9.91 -6.26 -19.89
CA PHE A 24 -9.31 -7.58 -19.75
C PHE A 24 -10.38 -8.68 -19.67
N ASN A 25 -11.45 -8.48 -18.89
CA ASN A 25 -12.51 -9.49 -18.73
C ASN A 25 -13.30 -9.71 -20.03
N ALA A 26 -13.55 -8.64 -20.80
CA ALA A 26 -14.27 -8.71 -22.07
C ALA A 26 -13.47 -9.38 -23.21
N ASP A 27 -12.14 -9.42 -23.11
CA ASP A 27 -11.29 -10.06 -24.11
C ASP A 27 -11.45 -11.59 -24.12
N THR A 28 -11.70 -12.18 -25.29
CA THR A 28 -11.95 -13.61 -25.46
C THR A 28 -10.69 -14.42 -25.76
N ARG A 29 -9.52 -13.79 -25.91
CA ARG A 29 -8.24 -14.48 -26.17
C ARG A 29 -7.84 -15.36 -24.99
N ALA A 30 -7.48 -16.61 -25.29
CA ALA A 30 -7.09 -17.60 -24.26
C ALA A 30 -5.73 -17.29 -23.59
N GLY A 31 -4.85 -16.53 -24.27
CA GLY A 31 -3.50 -16.18 -23.80
C GLY A 31 -3.37 -14.80 -23.14
N LYS A 32 -4.48 -14.11 -22.86
CA LYS A 32 -4.44 -12.75 -22.29
C LYS A 32 -3.81 -12.73 -20.89
N VAL A 33 -3.06 -11.68 -20.57
CA VAL A 33 -2.38 -11.49 -19.28
C VAL A 33 -2.75 -10.14 -18.68
N ASN A 34 -3.15 -10.12 -17.41
CA ASN A 34 -3.43 -8.87 -16.70
C ASN A 34 -2.26 -8.49 -15.79
N LEU A 35 -1.44 -7.54 -16.23
CA LEU A 35 -0.33 -6.96 -15.47
C LEU A 35 -0.72 -5.63 -14.81
N GLY A 36 -1.94 -5.12 -15.00
CA GLY A 36 -2.37 -3.85 -14.42
C GLY A 36 -3.02 -3.99 -13.04
N VAL A 37 -3.35 -5.20 -12.60
CA VAL A 37 -3.92 -5.48 -11.27
C VAL A 37 -2.97 -5.15 -10.11
N GLY A 38 -3.54 -4.90 -8.93
CA GLY A 38 -2.80 -4.68 -7.68
C GLY A 38 -2.89 -5.84 -6.68
N VAL A 39 -2.97 -7.08 -7.17
CA VAL A 39 -3.12 -8.30 -6.35
C VAL A 39 -2.00 -9.30 -6.64
N TYR A 40 -1.65 -10.09 -5.63
CA TYR A 40 -0.74 -11.22 -5.78
C TYR A 40 -1.49 -12.40 -6.38
N TYR A 41 -0.94 -12.97 -7.44
CA TYR A 41 -1.36 -14.27 -7.96
C TYR A 41 -0.31 -15.32 -7.63
N ASP A 42 -0.70 -16.57 -7.42
CA ASP A 42 0.21 -17.71 -7.35
C ASP A 42 0.75 -18.08 -8.75
N ASP A 43 1.54 -19.16 -8.83
CA ASP A 43 2.08 -19.66 -10.11
C ASP A 43 1.00 -20.22 -11.07
N ASN A 44 -0.24 -20.38 -10.58
CA ASN A 44 -1.40 -20.76 -11.39
C ASN A 44 -2.25 -19.54 -11.81
N GLY A 45 -1.81 -18.31 -11.50
CA GLY A 45 -2.56 -17.10 -11.83
C GLY A 45 -3.82 -16.92 -10.97
N LYS A 46 -3.83 -17.44 -9.73
CA LYS A 46 -4.97 -17.36 -8.78
C LYS A 46 -4.57 -16.63 -7.50
N ILE A 47 -5.50 -15.87 -6.92
CA ILE A 47 -5.26 -15.23 -5.62
C ILE A 47 -5.24 -16.36 -4.56
N PRO A 48 -4.15 -16.55 -3.81
CA PRO A 48 -4.07 -17.62 -2.83
C PRO A 48 -4.90 -17.28 -1.59
N LEU A 49 -5.56 -18.28 -1.01
CA LEU A 49 -5.99 -18.25 0.38
C LEU A 49 -4.86 -18.85 1.22
N LEU A 50 -4.19 -18.02 2.02
CA LEU A 50 -3.07 -18.47 2.84
C LEU A 50 -3.55 -19.56 3.82
N ALA A 51 -2.72 -20.57 4.04
CA ALA A 51 -3.03 -21.69 4.90
C ALA A 51 -3.18 -21.26 6.37
N ALA A 52 -2.37 -20.29 6.83
CA ALA A 52 -2.55 -19.68 8.15
C ALA A 52 -3.94 -19.01 8.29
N VAL A 53 -4.36 -18.26 7.26
CA VAL A 53 -5.69 -17.62 7.20
C VAL A 53 -6.79 -18.67 7.20
N LYS A 54 -6.68 -19.69 6.35
CA LYS A 54 -7.66 -20.78 6.27
C LYS A 54 -7.81 -21.53 7.59
N ALA A 55 -6.71 -21.77 8.31
CA ALA A 55 -6.72 -22.42 9.61
C ALA A 55 -7.44 -21.54 10.65
N ALA A 56 -7.10 -20.26 10.72
CA ALA A 56 -7.76 -19.30 11.61
C ALA A 56 -9.26 -19.16 11.30
N GLU A 57 -9.64 -19.08 10.03
CA GLU A 57 -11.05 -19.03 9.61
C GLU A 57 -11.82 -20.28 10.03
N LYS A 58 -11.23 -21.47 9.85
CA LYS A 58 -11.85 -22.72 10.27
C LYS A 58 -12.13 -22.72 11.78
N THR A 59 -11.11 -22.41 12.60
CA THR A 59 -11.28 -22.32 14.05
C THR A 59 -12.32 -21.27 14.44
N HIS A 60 -12.33 -20.12 13.77
CA HIS A 60 -13.28 -19.06 14.02
C HIS A 60 -14.74 -19.48 13.70
N MET A 61 -14.93 -20.21 12.61
CA MET A 61 -16.25 -20.73 12.22
C MET A 61 -16.73 -21.85 13.15
N ASP A 62 -15.84 -22.75 13.58
CA ASP A 62 -16.17 -23.82 14.52
C ASP A 62 -16.61 -23.26 15.90
N ALA A 63 -16.02 -22.13 16.32
CA ALA A 63 -16.37 -21.45 17.57
C ALA A 63 -17.73 -20.72 17.53
N GLN A 64 -18.29 -20.46 16.34
CA GLN A 64 -19.59 -19.79 16.13
C GLN A 64 -19.82 -18.53 17.00
N PRO A 65 -18.87 -17.58 17.06
CA PRO A 65 -19.03 -16.43 17.93
C PRO A 65 -20.19 -15.53 17.45
N PRO A 66 -20.88 -14.84 18.37
CA PRO A 66 -21.96 -13.92 18.01
C PRO A 66 -21.46 -12.77 17.13
N ARG A 67 -22.34 -12.28 16.25
CA ARG A 67 -22.06 -11.21 15.28
C ARG A 67 -22.65 -9.86 15.70
N GLY A 68 -22.45 -9.49 16.97
CA GLY A 68 -22.85 -8.17 17.48
C GLY A 68 -21.97 -7.05 16.92
N TYR A 69 -22.25 -5.80 17.28
CA TYR A 69 -21.34 -4.70 16.97
C TYR A 69 -20.06 -4.79 17.81
N GLN A 70 -18.93 -4.38 17.23
CA GLN A 70 -17.68 -4.22 17.96
C GLN A 70 -17.43 -2.77 18.38
N ALA A 71 -16.37 -2.55 19.17
CA ALA A 71 -15.94 -1.21 19.57
C ALA A 71 -15.64 -0.35 18.34
N ILE A 72 -15.76 0.97 18.48
CA ILE A 72 -15.62 1.92 17.36
C ILE A 72 -14.22 1.82 16.74
N GLU A 73 -13.21 1.62 17.57
CA GLU A 73 -11.81 1.44 17.19
C GLU A 73 -11.45 -0.01 16.80
N GLY A 74 -12.42 -0.92 16.76
CA GLY A 74 -12.21 -2.34 16.50
C GLY A 74 -11.80 -3.16 17.72
N LEU A 75 -11.43 -4.41 17.47
CA LEU A 75 -11.08 -5.38 18.51
C LEU A 75 -9.74 -5.02 19.18
N GLY A 76 -9.72 -4.93 20.52
CA GLY A 76 -8.50 -4.59 21.28
C GLY A 76 -7.33 -5.55 21.03
N LEU A 77 -7.60 -6.85 20.89
CA LEU A 77 -6.58 -7.85 20.56
C LEU A 77 -5.99 -7.63 19.16
N TYR A 78 -6.83 -7.27 18.17
CA TYR A 78 -6.35 -6.91 16.84
C TYR A 78 -5.48 -5.66 16.90
N ASN A 79 -5.95 -4.60 17.57
CA ASN A 79 -5.19 -3.35 17.69
C ASN A 79 -3.81 -3.57 18.33
N LYS A 80 -3.72 -4.42 19.37
CA LYS A 80 -2.43 -4.79 19.99
C LYS A 80 -1.54 -5.59 19.05
N ALA A 81 -2.09 -6.58 18.33
CA ALA A 81 -1.34 -7.36 17.36
C ALA A 81 -0.77 -6.50 16.22
N VAL A 82 -1.54 -5.53 15.73
CA VAL A 82 -1.06 -4.53 14.77
C VAL A 82 0.07 -3.69 15.37
N GLN A 83 -0.08 -3.20 16.60
CA GLN A 83 0.98 -2.41 17.25
C GLN A 83 2.29 -3.20 17.36
N ASP A 84 2.22 -4.47 17.76
CA ASP A 84 3.39 -5.32 17.89
C ASP A 84 4.07 -5.61 16.55
N LEU A 85 3.28 -5.80 15.49
CA LEU A 85 3.82 -6.02 14.15
C LEU A 85 4.44 -4.75 13.54
N VAL A 86 3.75 -3.60 13.68
CA VAL A 86 4.15 -2.34 13.04
C VAL A 86 5.28 -1.67 13.81
N PHE A 87 5.23 -1.65 15.15
CA PHE A 87 6.19 -0.94 16.01
C PHE A 87 7.21 -1.86 16.70
N GLY A 88 7.01 -3.17 16.63
CA GLY A 88 7.84 -4.17 17.30
C GLY A 88 7.30 -4.50 18.69
N ALA A 89 7.35 -5.78 19.07
CA ALA A 89 6.77 -6.27 20.32
C ALA A 89 7.37 -5.63 21.59
N THR A 90 8.59 -5.09 21.51
CA THR A 90 9.29 -4.40 22.61
C THR A 90 9.27 -2.88 22.48
N SER A 91 8.38 -2.32 21.66
CA SER A 91 8.28 -0.87 21.44
C SER A 91 7.97 -0.11 22.72
N GLU A 92 8.84 0.83 23.08
CA GLU A 92 8.61 1.72 24.22
C GLU A 92 7.39 2.63 23.99
N LEU A 93 7.12 3.06 22.74
CA LEU A 93 5.94 3.86 22.41
C LEU A 93 4.64 3.12 22.74
N VAL A 94 4.60 1.81 22.46
CA VAL A 94 3.47 0.95 22.78
C VAL A 94 3.37 0.75 24.29
N ALA A 95 4.49 0.42 24.95
CA ALA A 95 4.52 0.18 26.40
C ALA A 95 4.12 1.41 27.24
N SER A 96 4.53 2.60 26.81
CA SER A 96 4.17 3.88 27.45
C SER A 96 2.73 4.32 27.17
N GLY A 97 2.06 3.70 26.19
CA GLY A 97 0.69 4.04 25.79
C GLY A 97 0.60 5.29 24.90
N ARG A 98 1.65 5.55 24.11
CA ARG A 98 1.75 6.69 23.18
C ARG A 98 1.27 6.39 21.77
N VAL A 99 0.88 5.16 21.49
CA VAL A 99 0.34 4.73 20.19
C VAL A 99 -1.18 4.53 20.29
N VAL A 100 -1.93 5.35 19.56
CA VAL A 100 -3.34 5.10 19.26
C VAL A 100 -3.40 4.13 18.09
N THR A 101 -4.28 3.12 18.12
CA THR A 101 -4.53 2.25 16.96
C THR A 101 -6.02 1.97 16.86
N ALA A 102 -6.56 2.13 15.65
CA ALA A 102 -7.94 1.82 15.32
C ALA A 102 -7.99 0.98 14.05
N GLU A 103 -8.76 -0.12 14.11
CA GLU A 103 -9.08 -0.94 12.95
C GLU A 103 -9.83 -0.13 11.89
N ALA A 104 -9.44 -0.34 10.63
CA ALA A 104 -9.91 0.44 9.50
C ALA A 104 -10.21 -0.46 8.28
N LEU A 105 -10.99 0.09 7.34
CA LEU A 105 -11.39 -0.58 6.09
C LEU A 105 -10.23 -0.70 5.08
N GLY A 106 -9.24 -1.51 5.43
CA GLY A 106 -7.95 -1.60 4.75
C GLY A 106 -7.11 -0.32 4.92
N GLY A 107 -5.98 -0.24 4.21
CA GLY A 107 -5.14 0.97 4.22
C GLY A 107 -5.90 2.21 3.73
N THR A 108 -6.77 2.07 2.71
CA THR A 108 -7.63 3.17 2.25
C THR A 108 -8.50 3.76 3.36
N GLY A 109 -9.12 2.90 4.18
CA GLY A 109 -9.92 3.34 5.32
C GLY A 109 -9.07 4.05 6.37
N ALA A 110 -7.85 3.55 6.63
CA ALA A 110 -6.90 4.15 7.56
C ALA A 110 -6.47 5.56 7.11
N LEU A 111 -6.10 5.71 5.83
CA LEU A 111 -5.81 6.99 5.21
C LEU A 111 -7.01 7.94 5.33
N LYS A 112 -8.23 7.47 5.04
CA LYS A 112 -9.43 8.31 5.10
C LYS A 112 -9.70 8.85 6.50
N ILE A 113 -9.73 7.99 7.51
CA ILE A 113 -10.02 8.43 8.88
C ILE A 113 -8.87 9.29 9.45
N GLY A 114 -7.63 9.06 9.00
CA GLY A 114 -6.48 9.90 9.33
C GLY A 114 -6.57 11.29 8.68
N ALA A 115 -6.91 11.34 7.39
CA ALA A 115 -7.14 12.59 6.65
C ALA A 115 -8.28 13.41 7.27
N ASP A 116 -9.41 12.78 7.59
CA ASP A 116 -10.56 13.46 8.20
C ASP A 116 -10.25 13.99 9.61
N LEU A 117 -9.41 13.27 10.37
CA LEU A 117 -8.92 13.76 11.65
C LEU A 117 -7.98 14.97 11.45
N LEU A 118 -6.98 14.85 10.58
CA LEU A 118 -6.04 15.92 10.26
C LEU A 118 -6.76 17.18 9.78
N LYS A 119 -7.82 17.05 8.97
CA LYS A 119 -8.58 18.19 8.46
C LYS A 119 -9.30 18.95 9.57
N ARG A 120 -9.71 18.26 10.64
CA ARG A 120 -10.29 18.87 11.85
C ARG A 120 -9.25 19.54 12.73
N LEU A 121 -8.00 19.08 12.70
CA LEU A 121 -6.89 19.63 13.49
C LEU A 121 -6.29 20.88 12.82
N ASP A 122 -6.05 20.80 11.51
CA ASP A 122 -5.58 21.92 10.70
C ASP A 122 -6.29 21.92 9.34
N ALA A 123 -7.26 22.82 9.21
CA ALA A 123 -8.03 22.97 7.98
C ALA A 123 -7.23 23.58 6.82
N ASN A 124 -6.06 24.19 7.09
CA ASN A 124 -5.26 24.92 6.11
C ASN A 124 -4.00 24.16 5.68
N ALA A 125 -3.65 23.05 6.35
CA ALA A 125 -2.53 22.22 5.96
C ALA A 125 -2.65 21.77 4.49
N SER A 126 -1.51 21.68 3.81
CA SER A 126 -1.40 21.07 2.48
C SER A 126 -0.83 19.66 2.61
N VAL A 127 -1.25 18.77 1.72
CA VAL A 127 -0.75 17.40 1.64
C VAL A 127 0.21 17.30 0.47
N TYR A 128 1.36 16.67 0.69
CA TYR A 128 2.36 16.39 -0.33
C TYR A 128 2.49 14.88 -0.53
N ILE A 129 2.40 14.43 -1.78
CA ILE A 129 2.52 13.03 -2.19
C ILE A 129 3.70 12.88 -3.17
N SER A 130 4.26 11.67 -3.28
CA SER A 130 5.37 11.43 -4.22
C SER A 130 4.93 11.64 -5.67
N ASP A 131 5.86 12.05 -6.52
CA ASP A 131 5.67 12.08 -7.98
C ASP A 131 6.41 10.91 -8.66
N PRO A 132 5.68 9.89 -9.16
CA PRO A 132 4.25 9.64 -9.00
C PRO A 132 3.94 8.97 -7.64
N SER A 133 2.66 8.72 -7.38
CA SER A 133 2.16 7.99 -6.20
C SER A 133 0.99 7.08 -6.60
N TRP A 134 0.51 6.24 -5.68
CA TRP A 134 -0.78 5.56 -5.82
C TRP A 134 -1.87 6.60 -6.07
N GLU A 135 -2.61 6.43 -7.17
CA GLU A 135 -3.55 7.42 -7.72
C GLU A 135 -4.56 7.90 -6.66
N ASN A 136 -5.10 6.98 -5.87
CA ASN A 136 -6.11 7.30 -4.88
C ASN A 136 -5.57 8.11 -3.68
N HIS A 137 -4.26 8.31 -3.51
CA HIS A 137 -3.77 9.28 -2.52
C HIS A 137 -4.29 10.69 -2.83
N ARG A 138 -4.14 11.15 -4.08
CA ARG A 138 -4.62 12.47 -4.48
C ARG A 138 -6.13 12.58 -4.31
N ALA A 139 -6.87 11.64 -4.92
CA ALA A 139 -8.33 11.64 -4.88
C ALA A 139 -8.88 11.61 -3.43
N LEU A 140 -8.29 10.79 -2.55
CA LEU A 140 -8.70 10.68 -1.16
C LEU A 140 -8.48 11.97 -0.38
N PHE A 141 -7.29 12.57 -0.48
CA PHE A 141 -6.97 13.78 0.28
C PHE A 141 -7.67 15.03 -0.29
N GLU A 142 -7.85 15.14 -1.60
CA GLU A 142 -8.68 16.20 -2.22
C GLU A 142 -10.15 16.04 -1.80
N SER A 143 -10.68 14.82 -1.78
CA SER A 143 -12.04 14.53 -1.28
C SER A 143 -12.22 14.84 0.21
N ALA A 144 -11.15 14.70 1.01
CA ALA A 144 -11.11 15.16 2.40
C ALA A 144 -10.94 16.70 2.53
N GLY A 145 -10.83 17.43 1.42
CA GLY A 145 -10.80 18.88 1.36
C GLY A 145 -9.40 19.50 1.44
N PHE A 146 -8.33 18.72 1.25
CA PHE A 146 -6.96 19.24 1.23
C PHE A 146 -6.56 19.75 -0.15
N LYS A 147 -5.66 20.73 -0.16
CA LYS A 147 -4.81 20.98 -1.33
C LYS A 147 -3.73 19.89 -1.38
N VAL A 148 -3.63 19.19 -2.51
CA VAL A 148 -2.64 18.11 -2.70
C VAL A 148 -1.60 18.54 -3.72
N GLU A 149 -0.34 18.53 -3.31
CA GLU A 149 0.84 18.86 -4.11
C GLU A 149 1.74 17.63 -4.27
N ASN A 150 2.68 17.70 -5.20
CA ASN A 150 3.65 16.63 -5.43
C ASN A 150 5.03 17.01 -4.86
N TYR A 151 5.81 16.03 -4.41
CA TYR A 151 7.25 16.14 -4.22
C TYR A 151 7.98 15.22 -5.20
N ALA A 152 9.15 15.65 -5.69
CA ALA A 152 9.96 14.85 -6.60
C ALA A 152 10.31 13.50 -5.96
N TYR A 153 10.12 12.40 -6.69
CA TYR A 153 10.42 11.06 -6.18
C TYR A 153 11.04 10.14 -7.21
N TYR A 154 10.40 9.90 -8.34
CA TYR A 154 10.93 8.97 -9.35
C TYR A 154 11.80 9.71 -10.37
N ASP A 155 12.99 9.17 -10.63
CA ASP A 155 13.87 9.65 -11.69
C ASP A 155 13.73 8.75 -12.93
N VAL A 156 13.26 9.34 -14.04
CA VAL A 156 13.09 8.62 -15.31
C VAL A 156 14.43 8.16 -15.90
N ALA A 157 15.51 8.91 -15.67
CA ALA A 157 16.82 8.57 -16.23
C ALA A 157 17.46 7.40 -15.48
N THR A 158 17.43 7.41 -14.14
CA THR A 158 18.02 6.35 -13.32
C THR A 158 17.06 5.21 -12.98
N ARG A 159 15.75 5.40 -13.23
CA ARG A 159 14.66 4.47 -12.88
C ARG A 159 14.57 4.17 -11.37
N GLY A 160 15.20 5.00 -10.55
CA GLY A 160 15.25 4.93 -9.09
C GLY A 160 14.67 6.18 -8.43
N VAL A 161 15.08 6.43 -7.19
CA VAL A 161 14.62 7.59 -6.42
C VAL A 161 15.45 8.83 -6.75
N ASN A 162 14.81 9.90 -7.21
CA ASN A 162 15.34 11.27 -7.24
C ASN A 162 15.44 11.84 -5.81
N PHE A 163 16.37 11.31 -5.03
CA PHE A 163 16.47 11.68 -3.61
C PHE A 163 16.89 13.13 -3.40
N VAL A 164 17.75 13.67 -4.27
CA VAL A 164 18.16 15.09 -4.21
C VAL A 164 16.95 16.00 -4.37
N GLY A 165 16.11 15.74 -5.38
CA GLY A 165 14.87 16.49 -5.59
C GLY A 165 13.87 16.31 -4.43
N MET A 166 13.71 15.08 -3.94
CA MET A 166 12.83 14.77 -2.80
C MET A 166 13.24 15.56 -1.56
N LYS A 167 14.52 15.49 -1.17
CA LYS A 167 15.05 16.19 0.02
C LYS A 167 14.91 17.70 -0.12
N ALA A 168 15.22 18.26 -1.29
CA ALA A 168 15.03 19.68 -1.55
C ALA A 168 13.55 20.10 -1.42
N ALA A 169 12.62 19.28 -1.92
CA ALA A 169 11.20 19.53 -1.76
C ALA A 169 10.79 19.53 -0.29
N LEU A 170 11.15 18.48 0.48
CA LEU A 170 10.88 18.41 1.93
C LEU A 170 11.39 19.64 2.67
N LEU A 171 12.64 20.02 2.41
CA LEU A 171 13.29 21.20 3.02
C LEU A 171 12.71 22.54 2.57
N SER A 172 11.79 22.57 1.60
CA SER A 172 11.09 23.78 1.16
C SER A 172 9.63 23.87 1.64
N MET A 173 9.05 22.75 2.07
CA MET A 173 7.64 22.66 2.46
C MET A 173 7.31 23.54 3.68
N PRO A 174 6.18 24.26 3.69
CA PRO A 174 5.73 25.01 4.85
C PRO A 174 5.59 24.11 6.10
N ALA A 175 5.89 24.65 7.28
CA ALA A 175 5.67 23.94 8.54
C ALA A 175 4.20 23.52 8.70
N GLY A 176 3.97 22.35 9.29
CA GLY A 176 2.64 21.75 9.41
C GLY A 176 2.15 21.04 8.15
N SER A 177 2.89 21.08 7.04
CA SER A 177 2.53 20.31 5.84
C SER A 177 2.54 18.81 6.12
N ILE A 178 1.54 18.11 5.60
CA ILE A 178 1.40 16.66 5.71
C ILE A 178 2.17 16.02 4.56
N VAL A 179 3.05 15.07 4.85
CA VAL A 179 3.82 14.36 3.82
C VAL A 179 3.46 12.89 3.83
N VAL A 180 2.86 12.41 2.76
CA VAL A 180 2.52 11.00 2.58
C VAL A 180 3.74 10.26 2.05
N LEU A 181 4.21 9.26 2.79
CA LEU A 181 5.45 8.52 2.51
C LEU A 181 5.13 7.02 2.44
N HIS A 182 5.48 6.37 1.34
CA HIS A 182 5.38 4.91 1.25
C HIS A 182 6.49 4.30 2.10
N ALA A 183 6.14 3.46 3.08
CA ALA A 183 7.12 2.90 4.02
C ALA A 183 8.14 1.97 3.33
N CYS A 184 7.67 1.23 2.32
CA CYS A 184 8.44 0.35 1.44
C CYS A 184 7.58 -0.02 0.23
N CYS A 185 8.18 -0.68 -0.77
CA CYS A 185 7.51 -1.18 -1.96
C CYS A 185 6.68 -0.11 -2.68
N HIS A 186 7.31 1.02 -3.01
CA HIS A 186 6.65 2.21 -3.55
C HIS A 186 5.65 1.87 -4.65
N ASN A 187 4.40 2.29 -4.47
CA ASN A 187 3.38 2.18 -5.50
C ASN A 187 3.27 3.53 -6.21
N PRO A 188 3.59 3.63 -7.52
CA PRO A 188 3.62 2.52 -8.48
C PRO A 188 4.99 2.06 -8.98
N THR A 189 6.09 2.65 -8.51
CA THR A 189 7.39 2.54 -9.19
C THR A 189 8.21 1.33 -8.78
N GLY A 190 8.02 0.84 -7.55
CA GLY A 190 8.90 -0.12 -6.89
C GLY A 190 10.28 0.46 -6.50
N ALA A 191 10.56 1.74 -6.80
CA ALA A 191 11.79 2.39 -6.41
C ALA A 191 11.68 2.82 -4.96
N ASP A 192 12.55 2.32 -4.08
CA ASP A 192 12.54 2.68 -2.67
C ASP A 192 13.82 3.38 -2.24
N MET A 193 13.72 4.11 -1.13
CA MET A 193 14.85 4.72 -0.46
C MET A 193 15.69 3.69 0.31
N SER A 194 16.98 3.97 0.43
CA SER A 194 17.88 3.30 1.38
C SER A 194 17.63 3.76 2.82
N ASP A 195 18.13 2.98 3.79
CA ASP A 195 18.02 3.30 5.21
C ASP A 195 18.68 4.65 5.56
N ALA A 196 19.81 4.97 4.93
CA ALA A 196 20.49 6.25 5.11
C ALA A 196 19.64 7.42 4.61
N GLN A 197 18.99 7.26 3.46
CA GLN A 197 18.06 8.26 2.92
C GLN A 197 16.83 8.44 3.82
N TRP A 198 16.32 7.36 4.43
CA TRP A 198 15.24 7.47 5.41
C TRP A 198 15.62 8.28 6.65
N ALA A 199 16.85 8.12 7.16
CA ALA A 199 17.33 8.94 8.27
C ALA A 199 17.32 10.44 7.91
N GLU A 200 17.76 10.78 6.71
CA GLU A 200 17.72 12.16 6.20
C GLU A 200 16.29 12.69 6.00
N VAL A 201 15.33 11.84 5.63
CA VAL A 201 13.90 12.22 5.56
C VAL A 201 13.35 12.55 6.94
N VAL A 202 13.66 11.73 7.95
CA VAL A 202 13.26 11.98 9.34
C VAL A 202 13.82 13.33 9.82
N ASP A 203 15.09 13.61 9.53
CA ASP A 203 15.73 14.88 9.89
C ASP A 203 15.07 16.07 9.19
N ALA A 204 14.77 15.95 7.89
CA ALA A 204 14.07 17.00 7.15
C ALA A 204 12.66 17.26 7.70
N CYS A 205 11.90 16.19 8.04
CA CYS A 205 10.60 16.33 8.68
C CYS A 205 10.69 17.05 10.03
N ARG A 206 11.73 16.75 10.84
CA ARG A 206 11.97 17.42 12.12
C ARG A 206 12.31 18.90 11.92
N GLU A 207 13.28 19.19 11.05
CA GLU A 207 13.76 20.55 10.77
C GLU A 207 12.62 21.46 10.27
N ARG A 208 11.76 20.91 9.43
CA ARG A 208 10.66 21.65 8.80
C ARG A 208 9.33 21.54 9.53
N HIS A 209 9.28 20.86 10.68
CA HIS A 209 8.06 20.62 11.44
C HIS A 209 6.93 20.04 10.56
N LEU A 210 7.26 19.06 9.72
CA LEU A 210 6.30 18.38 8.84
C LEU A 210 5.53 17.31 9.62
N VAL A 211 4.35 16.94 9.14
CA VAL A 211 3.52 15.86 9.70
C VAL A 211 3.65 14.62 8.83
N PRO A 212 4.45 13.61 9.22
CA PRO A 212 4.64 12.41 8.42
C PRO A 212 3.39 11.52 8.47
N PHE A 213 2.94 11.06 7.31
CA PHE A 213 1.89 10.05 7.17
C PHE A 213 2.45 8.88 6.38
N LEU A 214 2.87 7.83 7.08
CA LEU A 214 3.41 6.63 6.48
C LEU A 214 2.28 5.76 5.94
N ASP A 215 2.35 5.34 4.67
CA ASP A 215 1.50 4.29 4.10
C ASP A 215 2.31 3.00 3.95
N MET A 216 1.92 1.97 4.70
CA MET A 216 2.61 0.69 4.85
C MET A 216 1.69 -0.46 4.43
N ALA A 217 1.43 -0.55 3.12
CA ALA A 217 0.52 -1.55 2.55
C ALA A 217 1.18 -2.89 2.19
N TYR A 218 2.52 -2.98 2.27
CA TYR A 218 3.32 -4.09 1.72
C TYR A 218 4.39 -4.63 2.68
N GLN A 219 4.23 -4.46 3.99
CA GLN A 219 5.18 -5.00 4.98
C GLN A 219 5.39 -6.52 4.76
N GLY A 220 6.65 -6.91 4.53
CA GLY A 220 7.09 -8.27 4.24
C GLY A 220 7.38 -8.58 2.75
N PHE A 221 7.04 -7.66 1.83
CA PHE A 221 7.22 -7.86 0.38
C PHE A 221 8.50 -7.25 -0.21
N ALA A 222 9.26 -6.45 0.53
CA ALA A 222 10.56 -5.96 0.09
C ALA A 222 11.66 -6.91 0.54
N ASP A 223 12.09 -6.82 1.80
CA ASP A 223 13.22 -7.57 2.36
C ASP A 223 12.78 -8.54 3.47
N GLY A 224 11.79 -8.15 4.26
CA GLY A 224 11.24 -8.96 5.34
C GLY A 224 10.30 -8.14 6.22
N ILE A 225 9.65 -8.78 7.19
CA ILE A 225 8.62 -8.09 7.99
C ILE A 225 9.22 -6.99 8.86
N GLU A 226 10.40 -7.24 9.45
CA GLU A 226 11.09 -6.27 10.31
C GLU A 226 11.88 -5.26 9.50
N GLU A 227 12.54 -5.70 8.43
CA GLU A 227 13.31 -4.86 7.51
C GLU A 227 12.41 -3.82 6.83
N ASP A 228 11.22 -4.24 6.40
CA ASP A 228 10.24 -3.37 5.73
C ASP A 228 9.62 -2.32 6.68
N ALA A 229 9.85 -2.44 7.99
CA ALA A 229 9.40 -1.47 8.99
C ALA A 229 10.43 -0.37 9.28
N ILE A 230 11.58 -0.32 8.58
CA ILE A 230 12.68 0.63 8.86
C ILE A 230 12.22 2.09 8.95
N ALA A 231 11.33 2.55 8.06
CA ALA A 231 10.77 3.89 8.10
C ALA A 231 10.05 4.15 9.43
N VAL A 232 9.16 3.23 9.84
CA VAL A 232 8.42 3.32 11.11
C VAL A 232 9.38 3.28 12.30
N ARG A 233 10.42 2.45 12.26
CA ARG A 233 11.44 2.35 13.32
C ARG A 233 12.21 3.66 13.50
N LEU A 234 12.65 4.28 12.40
CA LEU A 234 13.36 5.55 12.43
C LEU A 234 12.47 6.70 12.92
N PHE A 235 11.23 6.80 12.44
CA PHE A 235 10.28 7.79 12.97
C PHE A 235 9.94 7.54 14.45
N SER A 236 9.83 6.28 14.88
CA SER A 236 9.60 5.95 16.29
C SER A 236 10.74 6.40 17.20
N ALA A 237 11.99 6.26 16.75
CA ALA A 237 13.18 6.71 17.48
C ALA A 237 13.39 8.23 17.44
N SER A 238 12.69 8.94 16.53
CA SER A 238 12.92 10.35 16.26
C SER A 238 12.32 11.32 17.28
N GLY A 239 11.34 10.86 18.07
CA GLY A 239 10.51 11.68 18.96
C GLY A 239 9.37 12.44 18.28
N LEU A 240 9.23 12.34 16.95
CA LEU A 240 8.16 12.99 16.18
C LEU A 240 6.80 12.31 16.40
N GLN A 241 5.73 13.09 16.25
CA GLN A 241 4.37 12.57 16.09
C GLN A 241 4.11 12.29 14.61
N PHE A 242 3.54 11.13 14.31
CA PHE A 242 3.30 10.70 12.93
C PHE A 242 2.13 9.70 12.86
N PHE A 243 1.67 9.49 11.63
CA PHE A 243 0.59 8.57 11.31
C PHE A 243 1.14 7.36 10.54
N VAL A 244 0.52 6.20 10.73
CA VAL A 244 0.77 5.00 9.93
C VAL A 244 -0.56 4.41 9.48
N SER A 245 -0.80 4.41 8.17
CA SER A 245 -1.78 3.54 7.52
C SER A 245 -1.14 2.19 7.27
N SER A 246 -1.71 1.11 7.81
CA SER A 246 -1.27 -0.25 7.52
C SER A 246 -2.39 -1.07 6.88
N SER A 247 -2.03 -2.01 6.01
CA SER A 247 -3.01 -2.86 5.32
C SER A 247 -2.59 -4.32 5.28
N PHE A 248 -3.57 -5.20 5.54
CA PHE A 248 -3.43 -6.65 5.42
C PHE A 248 -3.99 -7.21 4.12
N SER A 249 -4.42 -6.34 3.19
CA SER A 249 -4.97 -6.79 1.91
C SER A 249 -3.98 -7.64 1.12
N LYS A 250 -2.68 -7.32 1.18
CA LYS A 250 -1.63 -8.03 0.44
C LYS A 250 -0.94 -9.08 1.31
N SER A 251 -0.45 -8.67 2.49
CA SER A 251 0.36 -9.52 3.37
C SER A 251 -0.40 -10.73 3.91
N PHE A 252 -1.73 -10.64 4.02
CA PHE A 252 -2.59 -11.78 4.37
C PHE A 252 -3.40 -12.31 3.18
N SER A 253 -3.23 -11.75 1.98
CA SER A 253 -4.07 -12.04 0.81
C SER A 253 -5.58 -11.77 1.06
N MET A 254 -5.92 -10.89 2.02
CA MET A 254 -7.30 -10.58 2.44
C MET A 254 -7.80 -9.27 1.80
N TYR A 255 -7.78 -9.20 0.48
CA TYR A 255 -8.11 -7.99 -0.28
C TYR A 255 -9.55 -7.50 -0.05
N GLY A 256 -10.51 -8.42 -0.20
CA GLY A 256 -11.95 -8.15 -0.14
C GLY A 256 -12.49 -7.95 1.27
N GLU A 257 -11.80 -8.47 2.29
CA GLU A 257 -12.21 -8.38 3.70
C GLU A 257 -11.94 -6.99 4.32
N ARG A 258 -11.20 -6.13 3.61
CA ARG A 258 -10.94 -4.74 4.00
C ARG A 258 -10.32 -4.61 5.39
N VAL A 259 -9.24 -5.35 5.65
CA VAL A 259 -8.54 -5.35 6.94
C VAL A 259 -7.32 -4.43 6.92
N GLY A 260 -7.27 -3.47 7.83
CA GLY A 260 -6.16 -2.53 8.00
C GLY A 260 -6.28 -1.76 9.30
N ALA A 261 -5.38 -0.81 9.54
CA ALA A 261 -5.42 0.00 10.74
C ALA A 261 -4.81 1.39 10.51
N LEU A 262 -5.32 2.37 11.26
CA LEU A 262 -4.62 3.63 11.48
C LEU A 262 -3.93 3.58 12.84
N SER A 263 -2.62 3.80 12.85
CA SER A 263 -1.86 4.06 14.07
C SER A 263 -1.39 5.51 14.11
N ILE A 264 -1.44 6.14 15.30
CA ILE A 264 -1.02 7.52 15.52
C ILE A 264 -0.07 7.55 16.72
N VAL A 265 1.15 8.04 16.51
CA VAL A 265 2.13 8.25 17.57
C VAL A 265 1.94 9.65 18.15
N THR A 266 1.76 9.70 19.46
CA THR A 266 1.47 10.92 20.24
C THR A 266 2.59 11.21 21.23
N GLU A 267 2.63 12.42 21.77
CA GLU A 267 3.67 12.79 22.74
C GLU A 267 3.54 12.04 24.07
N SER A 268 2.32 11.76 24.51
CA SER A 268 2.03 11.18 25.82
C SER A 268 0.77 10.31 25.82
N ARG A 269 0.61 9.48 26.85
CA ARG A 269 -0.61 8.66 27.06
C ARG A 269 -1.88 9.52 27.19
N GLU A 270 -1.78 10.68 27.81
CA GLU A 270 -2.91 11.59 27.94
C GLU A 270 -3.34 12.15 26.57
N GLU A 271 -2.36 12.52 25.74
CA GLU A 271 -2.63 12.94 24.38
C GLU A 271 -3.24 11.81 23.54
N ALA A 272 -2.73 10.58 23.65
CA ALA A 272 -3.30 9.41 23.00
C ALA A 272 -4.80 9.25 23.32
N ALA A 273 -5.19 9.43 24.59
CA ALA A 273 -6.59 9.36 25.00
C ALA A 273 -7.46 10.45 24.34
N ARG A 274 -6.96 11.70 24.28
CA ARG A 274 -7.65 12.81 23.60
C ARG A 274 -7.80 12.54 22.10
N VAL A 275 -6.72 12.13 21.44
CA VAL A 275 -6.68 11.80 20.00
C VAL A 275 -7.65 10.66 19.67
N LEU A 276 -7.61 9.56 20.43
CA LEU A 276 -8.53 8.44 20.24
C LEU A 276 -10.00 8.86 20.38
N SER A 277 -10.32 9.75 21.33
CA SER A 277 -11.69 10.25 21.49
C SER A 277 -12.21 10.97 20.24
N GLN A 278 -11.36 11.75 19.56
CA GLN A 278 -11.72 12.45 18.32
C GLN A 278 -11.77 11.51 17.13
N LEU A 279 -10.82 10.56 17.06
CA LEU A 279 -10.81 9.53 16.03
C LEU A 279 -12.09 8.68 16.08
N LYS A 280 -12.55 8.30 17.27
CA LYS A 280 -13.84 7.61 17.43
C LYS A 280 -15.01 8.39 16.85
N ARG A 281 -15.03 9.72 16.99
CA ARG A 281 -16.08 10.56 16.36
C ARG A 281 -16.01 10.52 14.84
N VAL A 282 -14.81 10.58 14.27
CA VAL A 282 -14.58 10.43 12.81
C VAL A 282 -15.14 9.09 12.33
N ILE A 283 -14.73 7.99 12.97
CA ILE A 283 -15.19 6.64 12.60
C ILE A 283 -16.70 6.47 12.77
N ARG A 284 -17.24 6.89 13.93
CA ARG A 284 -18.65 6.70 14.29
C ARG A 284 -19.61 7.35 13.30
N THR A 285 -19.21 8.48 12.72
CA THR A 285 -19.99 9.27 11.76
C THR A 285 -19.70 8.91 10.30
N ASN A 286 -18.76 8.00 10.06
CA ASN A 286 -18.48 7.43 8.75
C ASN A 286 -19.16 6.06 8.60
N TYR A 287 -18.72 5.08 9.38
CA TYR A 287 -19.19 3.69 9.27
C TYR A 287 -19.54 3.04 10.62
N SER A 288 -19.71 3.83 11.68
CA SER A 288 -20.05 3.39 13.05
C SER A 288 -18.95 2.58 13.76
N ASN A 289 -18.65 1.37 13.27
CA ASN A 289 -17.62 0.46 13.76
C ASN A 289 -17.16 -0.47 12.61
N PRO A 290 -15.92 -0.99 12.63
CA PRO A 290 -15.37 -1.81 11.55
C PRO A 290 -16.04 -3.20 11.45
N PRO A 291 -15.81 -3.97 10.36
CA PRO A 291 -16.27 -5.35 10.20
C PRO A 291 -15.44 -6.34 11.05
N ILE A 292 -16.07 -7.41 11.55
CA ILE A 292 -15.44 -8.31 12.56
C ILE A 292 -14.52 -9.37 11.95
N HIS A 293 -14.96 -10.02 10.87
CA HIS A 293 -14.39 -11.29 10.41
C HIS A 293 -12.90 -11.18 10.12
N GLY A 294 -12.50 -10.25 9.26
CA GLY A 294 -11.12 -10.10 8.85
C GLY A 294 -10.17 -9.71 9.99
N GLY A 295 -10.56 -8.75 10.84
CA GLY A 295 -9.78 -8.37 12.03
C GLY A 295 -9.62 -9.52 13.02
N ALA A 296 -10.67 -10.32 13.23
CA ALA A 296 -10.61 -11.49 14.10
C ALA A 296 -9.66 -12.57 13.57
N VAL A 297 -9.66 -12.81 12.25
CA VAL A 297 -8.77 -13.78 11.60
C VAL A 297 -7.31 -13.33 11.68
N VAL A 298 -7.02 -12.06 11.36
CA VAL A 298 -5.66 -11.51 11.48
C VAL A 298 -5.18 -11.56 12.92
N ALA A 299 -6.01 -11.18 13.90
CA ALA A 299 -5.67 -11.25 15.31
C ALA A 299 -5.37 -12.69 15.76
N ALA A 300 -6.16 -13.67 15.31
CA ALA A 300 -5.96 -15.08 15.64
C ALA A 300 -4.63 -15.62 15.07
N VAL A 301 -4.30 -15.29 13.82
CA VAL A 301 -3.02 -15.67 13.21
C VAL A 301 -1.86 -15.04 13.96
N LEU A 302 -1.89 -13.72 14.19
CA LEU A 302 -0.77 -13.01 14.82
C LEU A 302 -0.57 -13.35 16.30
N ALA A 303 -1.61 -13.81 17.00
CA ALA A 303 -1.56 -14.18 18.41
C ALA A 303 -1.13 -15.64 18.66
N SER A 304 -1.21 -16.53 17.65
CA SER A 304 -0.71 -17.91 17.76
C SER A 304 0.71 -17.96 17.20
N PRO A 305 1.72 -18.39 18.00
CA PRO A 305 3.08 -18.55 17.51
C PRO A 305 3.17 -19.46 16.27
N GLU A 306 2.38 -20.53 16.25
CA GLU A 306 2.38 -21.52 15.17
C GLU A 306 1.77 -20.94 13.88
N LEU A 307 0.59 -20.32 13.97
CA LEU A 307 -0.06 -19.71 12.80
C LEU A 307 0.72 -18.49 12.31
N ARG A 308 1.32 -17.73 13.23
CA ARG A 308 2.19 -16.61 12.88
C ARG A 308 3.38 -17.10 12.07
N GLN A 309 4.13 -18.09 12.56
CA GLN A 309 5.27 -18.64 11.82
C GLN A 309 4.85 -19.15 10.43
N GLN A 310 3.72 -19.86 10.35
CA GLN A 310 3.19 -20.32 9.07
C GLN A 310 2.89 -19.16 8.12
N TRP A 311 2.27 -18.09 8.62
CA TRP A 311 2.00 -16.89 7.82
C TRP A 311 3.30 -16.19 7.37
N GLU A 312 4.29 -16.08 8.25
CA GLU A 312 5.59 -15.48 7.92
C GLU A 312 6.31 -16.28 6.82
N ASP A 313 6.26 -17.61 6.87
CA ASP A 313 6.82 -18.50 5.84
C ASP A 313 6.08 -18.37 4.50
N GLU A 314 4.74 -18.30 4.53
CA GLU A 314 3.92 -18.10 3.33
C GLU A 314 4.20 -16.73 2.67
N LEU A 315 4.28 -15.67 3.48
CA LEU A 315 4.59 -14.32 3.02
C LEU A 315 6.02 -14.23 2.44
N ALA A 316 6.99 -14.90 3.07
CA ALA A 316 8.34 -15.03 2.54
C ALA A 316 8.34 -15.73 1.16
N GLY A 317 7.60 -16.82 1.02
CA GLY A 317 7.44 -17.50 -0.28
C GLY A 317 6.81 -16.61 -1.35
N MET A 318 5.83 -15.78 -0.99
CA MET A 318 5.24 -14.79 -1.90
C MET A 318 6.26 -13.75 -2.36
N ARG A 319 7.03 -13.18 -1.44
CA ARG A 319 8.12 -12.23 -1.72
C ARG A 319 9.17 -12.85 -2.65
N ASP A 320 9.64 -14.04 -2.33
CA ASP A 320 10.73 -14.68 -3.07
C ASP A 320 10.31 -15.07 -4.48
N ARG A 321 9.05 -15.47 -4.69
CA ARG A 321 8.51 -15.66 -6.04
C ARG A 321 8.47 -14.36 -6.84
N ILE A 322 8.07 -13.24 -6.25
CA ILE A 322 8.10 -11.94 -6.93
C ILE A 322 9.53 -11.58 -7.36
N ARG A 323 10.52 -11.78 -6.46
CA ARG A 323 11.94 -11.58 -6.78
C ARG A 323 12.39 -12.48 -7.94
N ALA A 324 11.99 -13.75 -7.94
CA ALA A 324 12.27 -14.67 -9.04
C ALA A 324 11.66 -14.19 -10.37
N MET A 325 10.42 -13.68 -10.37
CA MET A 325 9.79 -13.12 -11.57
C MET A 325 10.48 -11.84 -12.06
N ARG A 326 10.96 -10.98 -11.16
CA ARG A 326 11.76 -9.80 -11.52
C ARG A 326 13.04 -10.21 -12.25
N THR A 327 13.85 -11.07 -11.64
CA THR A 327 15.12 -11.52 -12.22
C THR A 327 14.90 -12.29 -13.53
N SER A 328 13.87 -13.13 -13.58
CA SER A 328 13.53 -13.90 -14.78
C SER A 328 13.09 -13.00 -15.94
N LEU A 329 12.31 -11.95 -15.68
CA LEU A 329 11.92 -10.99 -16.72
C LEU A 329 13.14 -10.28 -17.29
N VAL A 330 14.06 -9.82 -16.44
CA VAL A 330 15.31 -9.17 -16.88
C VAL A 330 16.14 -10.11 -17.75
N ALA A 331 16.38 -11.34 -17.29
CA ALA A 331 17.14 -12.33 -18.04
C ALA A 331 16.49 -12.65 -19.40
N LYS A 332 15.17 -12.88 -19.42
CA LYS A 332 14.44 -13.23 -20.63
C LYS A 332 14.40 -12.11 -21.66
N LEU A 333 14.32 -10.85 -21.24
CA LEU A 333 14.42 -9.69 -22.15
C LEU A 333 15.83 -9.59 -22.74
N ALA A 334 16.87 -9.81 -21.94
CA ALA A 334 18.25 -9.81 -22.43
C ALA A 334 18.51 -10.95 -23.44
N GLU A 335 18.01 -12.16 -23.18
CA GLU A 335 18.09 -13.31 -24.11
C GLU A 335 17.44 -13.02 -25.47
N ARG A 336 16.45 -12.13 -25.51
CA ARG A 336 15.75 -11.69 -26.73
C ARG A 336 16.43 -10.51 -27.43
N GLY A 337 17.58 -10.07 -26.96
CA GLY A 337 18.36 -8.99 -27.56
C GLY A 337 17.76 -7.61 -27.36
N VAL A 338 16.90 -7.41 -26.35
CA VAL A 338 16.35 -6.09 -26.02
C VAL A 338 17.49 -5.14 -25.64
N ALA A 339 17.62 -4.04 -26.37
CA ALA A 339 18.72 -3.08 -26.19
C ALA A 339 18.56 -2.20 -24.93
N GLN A 340 17.32 -1.96 -24.50
CA GLN A 340 17.05 -1.22 -23.26
C GLN A 340 17.49 -2.04 -22.05
N ASP A 341 18.21 -1.43 -21.11
CA ASP A 341 18.57 -2.07 -19.85
C ASP A 341 17.36 -2.15 -18.90
N PHE A 342 17.01 -3.36 -18.46
CA PHE A 342 15.94 -3.65 -17.50
C PHE A 342 16.46 -4.01 -16.10
N SER A 343 17.75 -3.88 -15.82
CA SER A 343 18.37 -4.19 -14.52
C SER A 343 17.65 -3.53 -13.33
N PHE A 344 17.08 -2.33 -13.54
CA PHE A 344 16.28 -1.62 -12.55
C PHE A 344 15.06 -2.41 -12.07
N VAL A 345 14.47 -3.32 -12.87
CA VAL A 345 13.33 -4.16 -12.45
C VAL A 345 13.74 -5.11 -11.33
N ALA A 346 14.97 -5.61 -11.36
CA ALA A 346 15.51 -6.46 -10.30
C ALA A 346 15.89 -5.65 -9.04
N ALA A 347 16.31 -4.39 -9.21
CA ALA A 347 16.64 -3.49 -8.09
C ALA A 347 15.38 -2.95 -7.38
N GLN A 348 14.30 -2.73 -8.12
CA GLN A 348 13.01 -2.30 -7.56
C GLN A 348 12.35 -3.41 -6.72
N ARG A 349 11.56 -3.01 -5.72
CA ARG A 349 10.98 -3.89 -4.70
C ARG A 349 9.45 -3.95 -4.79
N GLY A 350 8.87 -4.92 -4.08
CA GLY A 350 7.42 -5.08 -3.99
C GLY A 350 6.77 -5.62 -5.26
N MET A 351 5.47 -5.32 -5.45
CA MET A 351 4.68 -5.93 -6.51
C MET A 351 4.78 -5.21 -7.86
N PHE A 352 5.27 -3.98 -7.92
CA PHE A 352 5.18 -3.14 -9.12
C PHE A 352 6.54 -2.70 -9.66
N SER A 353 6.57 -2.41 -10.96
CA SER A 353 7.69 -1.73 -11.62
C SER A 353 7.16 -0.79 -12.68
N TYR A 354 7.80 0.37 -12.81
CA TYR A 354 7.71 1.22 -13.99
C TYR A 354 8.69 0.74 -15.05
N THR A 355 8.17 0.06 -16.08
CA THR A 355 8.97 -0.54 -17.16
C THR A 355 9.63 0.48 -18.10
N GLY A 356 9.14 1.71 -18.10
CA GLY A 356 9.55 2.73 -19.06
C GLY A 356 8.89 2.61 -20.44
N LEU A 357 8.00 1.62 -20.64
CA LEU A 357 7.18 1.53 -21.84
C LEU A 357 6.28 2.77 -21.96
N THR A 358 6.22 3.32 -23.16
CA THR A 358 5.34 4.44 -23.48
C THR A 358 3.87 3.99 -23.53
N ALA A 359 2.94 4.94 -23.40
CA ALA A 359 1.51 4.65 -23.53
C ALA A 359 1.17 3.98 -24.88
N ALA A 360 1.85 4.37 -25.97
CA ALA A 360 1.67 3.75 -27.28
C ALA A 360 2.13 2.29 -27.29
N GLN A 361 3.29 1.98 -26.70
CA GLN A 361 3.78 0.61 -26.56
C GLN A 361 2.87 -0.26 -25.67
N VAL A 362 2.35 0.31 -24.58
CA VAL A 362 1.37 -0.37 -23.73
C VAL A 362 0.09 -0.69 -24.50
N GLU A 363 -0.38 0.22 -25.37
CA GLU A 363 -1.57 -0.03 -26.18
C GLU A 363 -1.32 -1.14 -27.21
N VAL A 364 -0.13 -1.20 -27.84
CA VAL A 364 0.24 -2.32 -28.73
C VAL A 364 0.28 -3.65 -27.96
N LEU A 365 0.83 -3.68 -26.75
CA LEU A 365 0.80 -4.88 -25.90
C LEU A 365 -0.63 -5.37 -25.63
N LYS A 366 -1.56 -4.45 -25.39
CA LYS A 366 -2.96 -4.76 -25.16
C LYS A 366 -3.64 -5.25 -26.44
N ASP A 367 -3.50 -4.52 -27.54
CA ASP A 367 -4.25 -4.76 -28.76
C ASP A 367 -3.74 -5.97 -29.53
N GLU A 368 -2.43 -6.14 -29.67
CA GLU A 368 -1.85 -7.25 -30.43
C GLU A 368 -1.64 -8.51 -29.59
N TYR A 369 -1.28 -8.35 -28.31
CA TYR A 369 -0.86 -9.48 -27.45
C TYR A 369 -1.82 -9.77 -26.29
N GLY A 370 -2.85 -8.95 -26.07
CA GLY A 370 -3.75 -9.15 -24.93
C GLY A 370 -3.03 -9.07 -23.58
N ILE A 371 -1.94 -8.29 -23.51
CA ILE A 371 -1.19 -8.02 -22.29
C ILE A 371 -1.59 -6.63 -21.79
N TYR A 372 -2.29 -6.61 -20.66
CA TYR A 372 -2.85 -5.38 -20.10
C TYR A 372 -1.90 -4.82 -19.05
N ALA A 373 -1.30 -3.67 -19.34
CA ALA A 373 -0.52 -2.88 -18.39
C ALA A 373 -1.17 -1.50 -18.20
N VAL A 374 -0.76 -0.76 -17.16
CA VAL A 374 -1.22 0.64 -17.01
C VAL A 374 -0.51 1.50 -18.04
N SER A 375 -1.20 2.50 -18.60
CA SER A 375 -0.67 3.41 -19.64
C SER A 375 0.62 4.15 -19.25
N THR A 376 0.92 4.24 -17.96
CA THR A 376 2.18 4.78 -17.44
C THR A 376 3.38 3.83 -17.57
N GLY A 377 3.17 2.62 -18.10
CA GLY A 377 4.18 1.56 -18.14
C GLY A 377 4.30 0.77 -16.83
N ARG A 378 3.39 0.97 -15.87
CA ARG A 378 3.34 0.15 -14.64
C ARG A 378 2.92 -1.28 -14.98
N ILE A 379 3.70 -2.25 -14.50
CA ILE A 379 3.31 -3.66 -14.46
C ILE A 379 3.31 -4.20 -13.04
N CYS A 380 2.50 -5.21 -12.78
CA CYS A 380 2.46 -6.01 -11.57
C CYS A 380 3.27 -7.29 -11.76
N LEU A 381 4.46 -7.35 -11.17
CA LEU A 381 5.33 -8.52 -11.21
C LEU A 381 4.72 -9.70 -10.48
N ALA A 382 3.83 -9.42 -9.51
CA ALA A 382 3.11 -10.47 -8.81
C ALA A 382 2.04 -11.17 -9.67
N ALA A 383 1.77 -10.68 -10.88
CA ALA A 383 0.92 -11.34 -11.88
C ALA A 383 1.71 -12.15 -12.93
N LEU A 384 3.05 -12.04 -12.92
CA LEU A 384 3.91 -12.94 -13.68
C LEU A 384 4.04 -14.29 -12.97
N ASN A 385 4.19 -15.35 -13.75
CA ASN A 385 4.40 -16.71 -13.29
C ASN A 385 5.19 -17.50 -14.34
N THR A 386 5.59 -18.72 -14.00
CA THR A 386 6.41 -19.58 -14.88
C THR A 386 5.72 -19.90 -16.22
N LYS A 387 4.40 -19.73 -16.31
CA LYS A 387 3.59 -20.10 -17.47
C LYS A 387 3.34 -18.95 -18.44
N ASN A 388 3.46 -17.69 -17.99
CA ASN A 388 3.20 -16.51 -18.83
C ASN A 388 4.43 -15.64 -19.10
N ILE A 389 5.51 -15.79 -18.33
CA ILE A 389 6.64 -14.86 -18.40
C ILE A 389 7.36 -14.87 -19.74
N ASP A 390 7.45 -16.02 -20.41
CA ASP A 390 8.04 -16.11 -21.75
C ASP A 390 7.20 -15.37 -22.80
N TYR A 391 5.88 -15.53 -22.74
CA TYR A 391 4.96 -14.81 -23.63
C TYR A 391 5.03 -13.30 -23.43
N VAL A 392 5.10 -12.86 -22.17
CA VAL A 392 5.24 -11.44 -21.84
C VAL A 392 6.59 -10.88 -22.32
N ALA A 393 7.68 -11.62 -22.10
CA ALA A 393 9.01 -11.20 -22.56
C ALA A 393 9.09 -11.15 -24.10
N ASP A 394 8.52 -12.12 -24.80
CA ASP A 394 8.42 -12.13 -26.27
C ASP A 394 7.66 -10.90 -26.79
N ALA A 395 6.53 -10.56 -26.18
CA ALA A 395 5.71 -9.43 -26.59
C ALA A 395 6.42 -8.10 -26.33
N ILE A 396 7.01 -7.92 -25.15
CA ILE A 396 7.78 -6.70 -24.82
C ILE A 396 8.96 -6.55 -25.80
N ALA A 397 9.68 -7.63 -26.10
CA ALA A 397 10.82 -7.58 -27.02
C ALA A 397 10.44 -7.25 -28.48
N LYS A 398 9.20 -7.52 -28.90
CA LYS A 398 8.69 -7.14 -30.24
C LYS A 398 8.18 -5.71 -30.32
N VAL A 399 7.74 -5.17 -29.18
CA VAL A 399 7.16 -3.82 -29.07
C VAL A 399 8.24 -2.75 -28.84
N LEU A 400 9.36 -3.14 -28.24
CA LEU A 400 10.61 -2.37 -28.20
C LEU A 400 11.36 -2.48 -29.52
#